data_AF-A0A7S2IY73-F1
#
_entry.id   AF-A0A7S2IY73-F1
#
_cell.length_a   1.000
_cell.length_b   1.000
_cell.length_c   1.000
_cell.angle_alpha   90.00
_cell.angle_beta   90.00
_cell.angle_gamma   90.00
#
_symmetry.space_group_name_H-M   'P 1'
#
loop_
_entity.id
_entity.type
_entity.pdbx_description
1 polymer ?
#
loop_
_entity_poly.entity_id
_entity_poly.type
_entity_poly.pdbx_seq_one_letter_code
_entity_poly.pdbx_strand_id
1 'polypeptide(L)'
;KEKKLAEAKEKRQEKVNEATSEAEAAEVKVKKAEDSTQAFGAKDGARDAASMIELADEADELIKDAREDVASAKKAAAGLLEGCEDDLKAWLAGEQTKLEATTGRLEARLAKATAQAAKFREDARKKENEEVSIVEKRALKMLKHHQRVNHMKNEDLFEALDTSKDGKIDQAEWLAFFKTCAKDVKEDGDGAAATAAAPEPTADELSRLFASLDEEESGELSKETFVNFVRHFMKVARDTVITSCMTIKDSKTLRRLEVNEVVEILQGPQE
;
A
#
# COMPACT_ATOMS: atom_id res chain seq x y z
N LYS A 1 -13.59 -4.69 -66.93
CA LYS A 1 -12.77 -3.94 -65.95
C LYS A 1 -13.61 -3.64 -64.70
N GLU A 2 -14.79 -3.04 -64.85
CA GLU A 2 -15.73 -2.75 -63.75
C GLU A 2 -16.08 -3.98 -62.88
N LYS A 3 -16.35 -5.15 -63.48
CA LYS A 3 -16.63 -6.37 -62.69
C LYS A 3 -15.48 -6.80 -61.77
N LYS A 4 -14.23 -6.71 -62.24
CA LYS A 4 -13.04 -7.07 -61.44
C LYS A 4 -12.80 -6.08 -60.30
N LEU A 5 -13.02 -4.79 -60.57
CA LEU A 5 -12.92 -3.73 -59.55
C LEU A 5 -14.01 -3.88 -58.47
N ALA A 6 -15.22 -4.28 -58.85
CA ALA A 6 -16.29 -4.57 -57.90
C ALA A 6 -15.95 -5.76 -56.99
N GLU A 7 -15.48 -6.87 -57.57
CA GLU A 7 -15.03 -8.06 -56.81
C GLU A 7 -13.84 -7.73 -55.89
N ALA A 8 -12.90 -6.89 -56.34
CA ALA A 8 -11.78 -6.43 -55.51
C ALA A 8 -12.24 -5.54 -54.36
N LYS A 9 -13.21 -4.65 -54.60
CA LYS A 9 -13.81 -3.79 -53.57
C LYS A 9 -14.55 -4.60 -52.52
N GLU A 10 -15.30 -5.62 -52.92
CA GLU A 10 -16.04 -6.50 -52.00
C GLU A 10 -15.09 -7.25 -51.05
N LYS A 11 -14.03 -7.89 -51.57
CA LYS A 11 -13.01 -8.55 -50.74
C LYS A 11 -12.30 -7.59 -49.78
N ARG A 12 -12.09 -6.35 -50.19
CA ARG A 12 -11.49 -5.32 -49.34
C ARG A 12 -12.48 -4.80 -48.29
N GLN A 13 -13.76 -4.71 -48.63
CA GLN A 13 -14.82 -4.37 -47.70
C GLN A 13 -14.93 -5.42 -46.58
N GLU A 14 -14.78 -6.70 -46.89
CA GLU A 14 -14.73 -7.77 -45.88
C GLU A 14 -13.62 -7.54 -44.85
N LYS A 15 -12.41 -7.20 -45.29
CA LYS A 15 -11.29 -6.86 -44.39
C LYS A 15 -11.55 -5.61 -43.54
N VAL A 16 -12.18 -4.60 -44.14
CA VAL A 16 -12.60 -3.39 -43.40
C VAL A 16 -13.61 -3.77 -42.32
N ASN A 17 -14.58 -4.63 -42.64
CA ASN A 17 -15.60 -5.08 -41.69
C ASN A 17 -14.99 -5.92 -40.55
N GLU A 18 -14.03 -6.79 -40.86
CA GLU A 18 -13.29 -7.59 -39.88
C GLU A 18 -12.50 -6.68 -38.91
N ALA A 19 -11.70 -5.75 -39.43
CA ALA A 19 -10.97 -4.78 -38.62
C ALA A 19 -11.90 -3.87 -37.79
N THR A 20 -13.09 -3.55 -38.32
CA THR A 20 -14.12 -2.80 -37.59
C THR A 20 -14.67 -3.62 -36.42
N SER A 21 -15.01 -4.90 -36.65
CA SER A 21 -15.48 -5.80 -35.59
C SER A 21 -14.42 -6.02 -34.51
N GLU A 22 -13.14 -6.11 -34.87
CA GLU A 22 -12.04 -6.17 -33.88
C GLU A 22 -11.99 -4.89 -33.03
N ALA A 23 -12.10 -3.72 -33.64
CA ALA A 23 -12.11 -2.45 -32.92
C ALA A 23 -13.33 -2.31 -31.98
N GLU A 24 -14.52 -2.76 -32.41
CA GLU A 24 -15.72 -2.79 -31.58
C GLU A 24 -15.59 -3.74 -30.38
N ALA A 25 -15.02 -4.94 -30.60
CA ALA A 25 -14.74 -5.89 -29.52
C ALA A 25 -13.74 -5.30 -28.51
N ALA A 26 -12.68 -4.65 -29.01
CA ALA A 26 -11.71 -3.95 -28.18
C ALA A 26 -12.38 -2.83 -27.36
N GLU A 27 -13.29 -2.05 -27.95
CA GLU A 27 -14.02 -0.98 -27.24
C GLU A 27 -14.84 -1.51 -26.06
N VAL A 28 -15.44 -2.71 -26.18
CA VAL A 28 -16.14 -3.36 -25.07
C VAL A 28 -15.19 -3.68 -23.91
N LYS A 29 -13.98 -4.21 -24.19
CA LYS A 29 -12.98 -4.48 -23.16
C LYS A 29 -12.43 -3.20 -22.54
N VAL A 30 -12.15 -2.17 -23.34
CA VAL A 30 -11.72 -0.86 -22.86
C VAL A 30 -12.76 -0.26 -21.91
N LYS A 31 -14.05 -0.38 -22.23
CA LYS A 31 -15.11 0.09 -21.34
C LYS A 31 -15.11 -0.67 -20.01
N LYS A 32 -14.94 -1.99 -20.01
CA LYS A 32 -14.83 -2.78 -18.76
C LYS A 32 -13.64 -2.35 -17.91
N ALA A 33 -12.48 -2.12 -18.53
CA ALA A 33 -11.28 -1.63 -17.84
C ALA A 33 -11.47 -0.21 -17.28
N GLU A 34 -12.20 0.68 -17.98
CA GLU A 34 -12.55 1.99 -17.44
C GLU A 34 -13.51 1.88 -16.27
N ASP A 35 -14.56 1.06 -16.39
CA ASP A 35 -15.58 0.90 -15.36
C ASP A 35 -14.96 0.33 -14.06
N SER A 36 -13.99 -0.58 -14.14
CA SER A 36 -13.26 -1.07 -12.95
C SER A 36 -12.47 0.04 -12.26
N THR A 37 -11.79 0.91 -13.01
CA THR A 37 -11.05 2.04 -12.42
C THR A 37 -11.93 3.18 -11.91
N GLN A 38 -13.18 3.29 -12.37
CA GLN A 38 -14.15 4.26 -11.82
C GLN A 38 -14.54 3.91 -10.37
N ALA A 39 -14.55 2.62 -10.02
CA ALA A 39 -14.87 2.14 -8.67
C ALA A 39 -13.81 2.55 -7.62
N PHE A 40 -12.63 3.03 -8.03
CA PHE A 40 -11.60 3.57 -7.14
C PHE A 40 -12.04 4.86 -6.44
N GLY A 41 -12.90 5.66 -7.08
CA GLY A 41 -13.38 6.93 -6.54
C GLY A 41 -14.60 6.81 -5.61
N ALA A 42 -15.18 5.61 -5.47
CA ALA A 42 -16.31 5.39 -4.59
C ALA A 42 -15.89 5.60 -3.13
N LYS A 43 -16.53 6.55 -2.44
CA LYS A 43 -16.25 6.94 -1.04
C LYS A 43 -16.78 5.94 0.00
N ASP A 44 -17.06 4.70 -0.42
CA ASP A 44 -17.72 3.72 0.43
C ASP A 44 -16.70 3.05 1.36
N GLY A 45 -16.55 3.64 2.55
CA GLY A 45 -15.77 3.10 3.65
C GLY A 45 -14.26 3.28 3.51
N ALA A 46 -13.55 3.35 4.63
CA ALA A 46 -12.10 3.22 4.62
C ALA A 46 -11.77 1.79 4.17
N ARG A 47 -11.49 1.60 2.88
CA ARG A 47 -10.90 0.35 2.37
C ARG A 47 -9.54 0.16 3.04
N ASP A 48 -9.26 -1.07 3.46
CA ASP A 48 -7.91 -1.44 3.88
C ASP A 48 -6.97 -1.50 2.67
N ALA A 49 -5.68 -1.37 2.92
CA ALA A 49 -4.68 -1.34 1.84
C ALA A 49 -4.69 -2.62 0.98
N ALA A 50 -4.93 -3.79 1.57
CA ALA A 50 -4.94 -5.07 0.86
C ALA A 50 -6.07 -5.11 -0.19
N SER A 51 -7.29 -4.76 0.20
CA SER A 51 -8.43 -4.69 -0.71
C SER A 51 -8.23 -3.65 -1.83
N MET A 52 -7.50 -2.56 -1.56
CA MET A 52 -7.15 -1.57 -2.59
C MET A 52 -6.16 -2.15 -3.61
N ILE A 53 -5.18 -2.95 -3.16
CA ILE A 53 -4.21 -3.61 -4.04
C ILE A 53 -4.91 -4.63 -4.93
N GLU A 54 -5.77 -5.49 -4.36
CA GLU A 54 -6.53 -6.49 -5.11
C GLU A 54 -7.36 -5.87 -6.24
N LEU A 55 -8.10 -4.79 -5.95
CA LEU A 55 -8.88 -4.06 -6.96
C LEU A 55 -8.01 -3.41 -8.04
N ALA A 56 -6.80 -2.96 -7.69
CA ALA A 56 -5.86 -2.42 -8.67
C ALA A 56 -5.32 -3.51 -9.60
N ASP A 57 -5.03 -4.69 -9.06
CA ASP A 57 -4.54 -5.85 -9.82
C ASP A 57 -5.62 -6.37 -10.78
N GLU A 58 -6.87 -6.49 -10.32
CA GLU A 58 -8.01 -6.82 -11.18
C GLU A 58 -8.18 -5.82 -12.33
N ALA A 59 -8.05 -4.52 -12.04
CA ALA A 59 -8.14 -3.49 -13.07
C ALA A 59 -7.00 -3.57 -14.08
N ASP A 60 -5.78 -3.88 -13.64
CA ASP A 60 -4.62 -4.01 -14.51
C ASP A 60 -4.71 -5.20 -15.45
N GLU A 61 -5.23 -6.34 -15.01
CA GLU A 61 -5.49 -7.47 -15.91
C GLU A 61 -6.52 -7.10 -16.98
N LEU A 62 -7.60 -6.39 -16.62
CA LEU A 62 -8.58 -5.88 -17.60
C LEU A 62 -7.95 -4.87 -18.58
N ILE A 63 -7.08 -3.98 -18.09
CA ILE A 63 -6.37 -3.00 -18.91
C ILE A 63 -5.43 -3.72 -19.89
N LYS A 64 -4.71 -4.74 -19.43
CA LYS A 64 -3.79 -5.54 -20.24
C LYS A 64 -4.53 -6.28 -21.35
N ASP A 65 -5.60 -6.99 -21.01
CA ASP A 65 -6.47 -7.68 -21.98
C ASP A 65 -7.03 -6.73 -23.03
N ALA A 66 -7.46 -5.52 -22.62
CA ALA A 66 -7.96 -4.51 -23.53
C ALA A 66 -6.85 -3.93 -24.44
N ARG A 67 -5.62 -3.79 -23.93
CA ARG A 67 -4.48 -3.31 -24.73
C ARG A 67 -4.11 -4.30 -25.84
N GLU A 68 -4.16 -5.60 -25.56
CA GLU A 68 -3.88 -6.64 -26.57
C GLU A 68 -4.88 -6.58 -27.73
N ASP A 69 -6.17 -6.43 -27.43
CA ASP A 69 -7.21 -6.30 -28.46
C ASP A 69 -7.09 -4.99 -29.26
N VAL A 70 -6.82 -3.87 -28.59
CA VAL A 70 -6.60 -2.58 -29.27
C VAL A 70 -5.36 -2.65 -30.18
N ALA A 71 -4.30 -3.34 -29.75
CA ALA A 71 -3.12 -3.57 -30.57
C ALA A 71 -3.42 -4.45 -31.80
N SER A 72 -4.24 -5.49 -31.65
CA SER A 72 -4.72 -6.31 -32.78
C SER A 72 -5.49 -5.47 -33.79
N ALA A 73 -6.50 -4.74 -33.32
CA ALA A 73 -7.35 -3.90 -34.17
C ALA A 73 -6.53 -2.82 -34.91
N LYS A 74 -5.54 -2.24 -34.23
CA LYS A 74 -4.62 -1.26 -34.82
C LYS A 74 -3.74 -1.88 -35.92
N LYS A 75 -3.24 -3.10 -35.70
CA LYS A 75 -2.48 -3.84 -36.71
C LYS A 75 -3.36 -4.20 -37.91
N ALA A 76 -4.60 -4.65 -37.68
CA ALA A 76 -5.56 -4.94 -38.75
C ALA A 76 -5.86 -3.69 -39.58
N ALA A 77 -6.07 -2.53 -38.94
CA ALA A 77 -6.29 -1.25 -39.60
C ALA A 77 -5.07 -0.83 -40.46
N ALA A 78 -3.85 -0.93 -39.94
CA ALA A 78 -2.63 -0.57 -40.65
C ALA A 78 -2.38 -1.42 -41.92
N GLY A 79 -2.83 -2.68 -41.90
CA GLY A 79 -2.69 -3.61 -43.02
C GLY A 79 -3.68 -3.40 -44.18
N LEU A 80 -4.67 -2.51 -44.05
CA LEU A 80 -5.75 -2.39 -45.04
C LEU A 80 -5.27 -1.96 -46.43
N LEU A 81 -4.26 -1.09 -46.50
CA LEU A 81 -3.69 -0.61 -47.77
C LEU A 81 -2.72 -1.59 -48.44
N GLU A 82 -2.30 -2.66 -47.74
CA GLU A 82 -1.33 -3.61 -48.28
C GLU A 82 -1.89 -4.34 -49.51
N GLY A 83 -1.19 -4.21 -50.65
CA GLY A 83 -1.58 -4.82 -51.92
C GLY A 83 -2.88 -4.25 -52.53
N CYS A 84 -3.26 -3.02 -52.17
CA CYS A 84 -4.43 -2.36 -52.74
C CYS A 84 -4.17 -1.88 -54.18
N GLU A 85 -5.17 -2.06 -55.06
CA GLU A 85 -5.21 -1.47 -56.40
C GLU A 85 -5.35 0.06 -56.31
N ASP A 86 -4.71 0.80 -57.22
CA ASP A 86 -4.69 2.27 -57.18
C ASP A 86 -6.09 2.88 -57.19
N ASP A 87 -7.03 2.27 -57.93
CA ASP A 87 -8.43 2.71 -58.04
C ASP A 87 -9.21 2.61 -56.72
N LEU A 88 -8.77 1.77 -55.77
CA LEU A 88 -9.42 1.58 -54.46
C LEU A 88 -8.67 2.26 -53.31
N LYS A 89 -7.46 2.75 -53.57
CA LYS A 89 -6.54 3.25 -52.54
C LYS A 89 -7.11 4.44 -51.77
N ALA A 90 -7.74 5.39 -52.46
CA ALA A 90 -8.34 6.57 -51.82
C ALA A 90 -9.51 6.19 -50.89
N TRP A 91 -10.33 5.22 -51.30
CA TRP A 91 -11.43 4.73 -50.48
C TRP A 91 -10.90 3.97 -49.24
N LEU A 92 -9.94 3.05 -49.42
CA LEU A 92 -9.35 2.32 -48.30
C LEU A 92 -8.57 3.21 -47.33
N ALA A 93 -7.90 4.25 -47.81
CA ALA A 93 -7.23 5.22 -46.94
C ALA A 93 -8.24 5.92 -46.01
N GLY A 94 -9.44 6.23 -46.53
CA GLY A 94 -10.53 6.78 -45.74
C GLY A 94 -11.03 5.83 -44.65
N GLU A 95 -11.17 4.53 -44.96
CA GLU A 95 -11.57 3.53 -43.96
C GLU A 95 -10.46 3.26 -42.93
N GLN A 96 -9.20 3.17 -43.36
CA GLN A 96 -8.05 3.05 -42.45
C GLN A 96 -7.98 4.22 -41.48
N THR A 97 -8.11 5.46 -41.95
CA THR A 97 -8.06 6.66 -41.10
C THR A 97 -9.16 6.64 -40.03
N LYS A 98 -10.36 6.15 -40.35
CA LYS A 98 -11.44 6.01 -39.35
C LYS A 98 -11.08 5.00 -38.27
N LEU A 99 -10.53 3.83 -38.65
CA LEU A 99 -10.13 2.80 -37.70
C LEU A 99 -8.93 3.22 -36.84
N GLU A 100 -7.95 3.92 -37.43
CA GLU A 100 -6.83 4.51 -36.70
C GLU A 100 -7.29 5.56 -35.69
N ALA A 101 -8.26 6.40 -36.06
CA ALA A 101 -8.84 7.38 -35.13
C ALA A 101 -9.58 6.69 -33.98
N THR A 102 -10.33 5.62 -34.26
CA THR A 102 -11.03 4.83 -33.23
C THR A 102 -10.03 4.15 -32.29
N THR A 103 -9.07 3.40 -32.82
CA THR A 103 -8.06 2.70 -32.00
C THR A 103 -7.19 3.68 -31.21
N GLY A 104 -6.81 4.82 -31.77
CA GLY A 104 -6.11 5.89 -31.04
C GLY A 104 -6.92 6.46 -29.87
N ARG A 105 -8.26 6.61 -30.02
CA ARG A 105 -9.13 7.00 -28.91
C ARG A 105 -9.17 5.94 -27.81
N LEU A 106 -9.19 4.66 -28.17
CA LEU A 106 -9.14 3.55 -27.21
C LEU A 106 -7.81 3.49 -26.46
N GLU A 107 -6.67 3.71 -27.14
CA GLU A 107 -5.36 3.81 -26.50
C GLU A 107 -5.31 4.95 -25.46
N ALA A 108 -5.85 6.13 -25.80
CA ALA A 108 -5.90 7.27 -24.87
C ALA A 108 -6.75 6.97 -23.62
N ARG A 109 -7.86 6.24 -23.79
CA ARG A 109 -8.73 5.78 -22.70
C ARG A 109 -8.01 4.78 -21.78
N LEU A 110 -7.32 3.80 -22.35
CA LEU A 110 -6.51 2.85 -21.60
C LEU A 110 -5.35 3.52 -20.86
N ALA A 111 -4.69 4.50 -21.47
CA ALA A 111 -3.64 5.27 -20.81
C ALA A 111 -4.16 6.00 -19.55
N LYS A 112 -5.37 6.56 -19.62
CA LYS A 112 -6.05 7.16 -18.47
C LYS A 112 -6.36 6.13 -17.38
N ALA A 113 -6.94 4.98 -17.74
CA ALA A 113 -7.23 3.90 -16.79
C ALA A 113 -5.95 3.41 -16.09
N THR A 114 -4.85 3.22 -16.83
CA THR A 114 -3.55 2.87 -16.25
C THR A 114 -3.04 3.92 -15.26
N ALA A 115 -3.16 5.21 -15.58
CA ALA A 115 -2.77 6.27 -14.65
C ALA A 115 -3.64 6.27 -13.38
N GLN A 116 -4.92 5.95 -13.49
CA GLN A 116 -5.83 5.81 -12.34
C GLN A 116 -5.43 4.63 -11.45
N ALA A 117 -5.15 3.45 -12.03
CA ALA A 117 -4.68 2.27 -11.30
C ALA A 117 -3.32 2.51 -10.61
N ALA A 118 -2.38 3.17 -11.29
CA ALA A 118 -1.10 3.53 -10.71
C ALA A 118 -1.25 4.46 -9.49
N LYS A 119 -2.10 5.49 -9.60
CA LYS A 119 -2.40 6.39 -8.47
C LYS A 119 -3.09 5.64 -7.33
N PHE A 120 -4.04 4.76 -7.63
CA PHE A 120 -4.77 4.00 -6.62
C PHE A 120 -3.83 3.09 -5.81
N ARG A 121 -2.80 2.50 -6.44
CA ARG A 121 -1.75 1.77 -5.71
C ARG A 121 -0.87 2.66 -4.85
N GLU A 122 -0.56 3.88 -5.28
CA GLU A 122 0.16 4.83 -4.44
C GLU A 122 -0.65 5.19 -3.19
N ASP A 123 -1.95 5.39 -3.34
CA ASP A 123 -2.86 5.66 -2.24
C ASP A 123 -3.00 4.42 -1.32
N ALA A 124 -3.01 3.21 -1.87
CA ALA A 124 -2.97 1.96 -1.11
C ALA A 124 -1.69 1.83 -0.26
N ARG A 125 -0.52 2.15 -0.81
CA ARG A 125 0.76 2.16 -0.05
C ARG A 125 0.76 3.17 1.08
N LYS A 126 0.20 4.37 0.85
CA LYS A 126 0.04 5.37 1.93
C LYS A 126 -0.87 4.82 3.03
N LYS A 127 -1.96 4.17 2.63
CA LYS A 127 -2.91 3.57 3.57
C LYS A 127 -2.28 2.45 4.39
N GLU A 128 -1.47 1.61 3.76
CA GLU A 128 -0.70 0.55 4.42
C GLU A 128 0.21 1.12 5.50
N ASN A 129 0.96 2.19 5.20
CA ASN A 129 1.82 2.85 6.18
C ASN A 129 1.02 3.44 7.36
N GLU A 130 -0.16 4.01 7.10
CA GLU A 130 -1.06 4.48 8.16
C GLU A 130 -1.54 3.33 9.06
N GLU A 131 -1.95 2.21 8.46
CA GLU A 131 -2.36 1.01 9.18
C GLU A 131 -1.22 0.45 10.04
N VAL A 132 -0.03 0.31 9.46
CA VAL A 132 1.17 -0.16 10.17
C VAL A 132 1.51 0.78 11.32
N SER A 133 1.45 2.11 11.15
CA SER A 133 1.69 3.06 12.24
C SER A 133 0.65 2.95 13.38
N ILE A 134 -0.59 2.58 13.08
CA ILE A 134 -1.60 2.30 14.10
C ILE A 134 -1.27 1.00 14.86
N VAL A 135 -0.81 -0.03 14.16
CA VAL A 135 -0.34 -1.28 14.76
C VAL A 135 0.90 -1.02 15.63
N GLU A 136 1.85 -0.24 15.13
CA GLU A 136 3.08 0.17 15.80
C GLU A 136 2.80 0.77 17.18
N LYS A 137 1.89 1.75 17.25
CA LYS A 137 1.49 2.39 18.51
C LYS A 137 0.90 1.39 19.51
N ARG A 138 0.08 0.44 19.03
CA ARG A 138 -0.50 -0.61 19.87
C ARG A 138 0.56 -1.58 20.37
N ALA A 139 1.46 -2.03 19.48
CA ALA A 139 2.55 -2.93 19.80
C ALA A 139 3.52 -2.29 20.83
N LEU A 140 3.92 -1.03 20.61
CA LEU A 140 4.76 -0.28 21.55
C LEU A 140 4.09 -0.10 22.91
N LYS A 141 2.78 0.13 22.95
CA LYS A 141 2.04 0.21 24.21
C LYS A 141 2.11 -1.11 25.00
N MET A 142 1.97 -2.25 24.31
CA MET A 142 2.09 -3.58 24.94
C MET A 142 3.52 -3.85 25.42
N LEU A 143 4.54 -3.56 24.60
CA LEU A 143 5.94 -3.71 24.98
C LEU A 143 6.29 -2.88 26.22
N LYS A 144 5.85 -1.61 26.26
CA LYS A 144 6.07 -0.72 27.41
C LYS A 144 5.31 -1.17 28.65
N HIS A 145 4.08 -1.69 28.49
CA HIS A 145 3.35 -2.26 29.61
C HIS A 145 4.11 -3.44 30.21
N HIS A 146 4.54 -4.40 29.36
CA HIS A 146 5.33 -5.55 29.78
C HIS A 146 6.62 -5.12 30.49
N GLN A 147 7.36 -4.19 29.88
CA GLN A 147 8.59 -3.66 30.42
C GLN A 147 8.38 -3.06 31.82
N ARG A 148 7.29 -2.30 31.99
CA ARG A 148 6.96 -1.64 33.25
C ARG A 148 6.62 -2.63 34.36
N VAL A 149 5.74 -3.59 34.10
CA VAL A 149 5.29 -4.54 35.14
C VAL A 149 6.39 -5.50 35.56
N ASN A 150 7.35 -5.76 34.67
CA ASN A 150 8.50 -6.62 34.95
C ASN A 150 9.79 -5.84 35.31
N HIS A 151 9.71 -4.50 35.40
CA HIS A 151 10.85 -3.63 35.72
C HIS A 151 12.08 -3.81 34.81
N MET A 152 11.84 -4.10 33.54
CA MET A 152 12.87 -4.36 32.54
C MET A 152 13.44 -3.06 31.96
N LYS A 153 14.74 -3.03 31.66
CA LYS A 153 15.33 -2.06 30.74
C LYS A 153 15.13 -2.51 29.29
N ASN A 154 15.50 -1.68 28.33
CA ASN A 154 15.35 -2.01 26.91
C ASN A 154 16.20 -3.24 26.54
N GLU A 155 17.37 -3.39 27.14
CA GLU A 155 18.23 -4.55 26.95
C GLU A 155 17.62 -5.83 27.52
N ASP A 156 17.02 -5.75 28.72
CA ASP A 156 16.34 -6.89 29.34
C ASP A 156 15.10 -7.30 28.52
N LEU A 157 14.38 -6.33 27.96
CA LEU A 157 13.26 -6.58 27.06
C LEU A 157 13.73 -7.27 25.78
N PHE A 158 14.83 -6.81 25.17
CA PHE A 158 15.42 -7.48 24.01
C PHE A 158 15.78 -8.94 24.33
N GLU A 159 16.47 -9.19 25.44
CA GLU A 159 16.84 -10.55 25.88
C GLU A 159 15.61 -11.43 26.17
N ALA A 160 14.46 -10.84 26.50
CA ALA A 160 13.21 -11.57 26.67
C ALA A 160 12.54 -11.96 25.34
N LEU A 161 12.82 -11.24 24.24
CA LEU A 161 12.36 -11.58 22.89
C LEU A 161 13.34 -12.54 22.19
N ASP A 162 14.65 -12.34 22.31
CA ASP A 162 15.71 -13.19 21.75
C ASP A 162 15.84 -14.50 22.55
N THR A 163 14.89 -15.40 22.33
CA THR A 163 14.83 -16.70 23.01
C THR A 163 15.92 -17.65 22.55
N SER A 164 16.37 -17.51 21.31
CA SER A 164 17.45 -18.28 20.69
C SER A 164 18.84 -17.85 21.19
N LYS A 165 18.97 -16.62 21.69
CA LYS A 165 20.19 -15.96 22.16
C LYS A 165 21.23 -15.78 21.06
N ASP A 166 20.78 -15.53 19.84
CA ASP A 166 21.65 -15.27 18.70
C ASP A 166 21.98 -13.78 18.50
N GLY A 167 21.42 -12.92 19.35
CA GLY A 167 21.62 -11.47 19.31
C GLY A 167 20.68 -10.76 18.33
N LYS A 168 19.65 -11.46 17.84
CA LYS A 168 18.63 -10.94 16.94
C LYS A 168 17.24 -11.42 17.38
N ILE A 169 16.20 -10.85 16.79
CA ILE A 169 14.81 -11.25 17.02
C ILE A 169 14.22 -11.64 15.68
N ASP A 170 13.88 -12.91 15.50
CA ASP A 170 13.16 -13.36 14.31
C ASP A 170 11.64 -13.11 14.42
N GLN A 171 10.91 -13.30 13.33
CA GLN A 171 9.46 -13.11 13.30
C GLN A 171 8.73 -14.07 14.25
N ALA A 172 9.21 -15.29 14.43
CA ALA A 172 8.56 -16.28 15.28
C ALA A 172 8.69 -15.90 16.77
N GLU A 173 9.87 -15.44 17.18
CA GLU A 173 10.17 -14.89 18.50
C GLU A 173 9.33 -13.65 18.80
N TRP A 174 9.27 -12.73 17.86
CA TRP A 174 8.40 -11.55 17.93
C TRP A 174 6.94 -11.93 18.18
N LEU A 175 6.37 -12.80 17.34
CA LEU A 175 4.97 -13.23 17.47
C LEU A 175 4.74 -14.04 18.74
N ALA A 176 5.70 -14.85 19.17
CA ALA A 176 5.62 -15.63 20.41
C ALA A 176 5.59 -14.70 21.64
N PHE A 177 6.40 -13.64 21.64
CA PHE A 177 6.42 -12.67 22.73
C PHE A 177 5.05 -11.97 22.89
N PHE A 178 4.45 -11.47 21.80
CA PHE A 178 3.15 -10.78 21.89
C PHE A 178 1.99 -11.69 22.36
N LYS A 179 2.13 -13.02 22.25
CA LYS A 179 1.16 -13.97 22.81
C LYS A 179 1.25 -14.10 24.33
N THR A 180 2.44 -13.93 24.89
CA THR A 180 2.73 -14.21 26.31
C THR A 180 3.00 -12.95 27.13
N CYS A 181 3.21 -11.81 26.49
CA CYS A 181 3.55 -10.58 27.19
C CYS A 181 2.39 -10.12 28.10
N ALA A 182 2.75 -9.51 29.23
CA ALA A 182 1.76 -8.88 30.10
C ALA A 182 0.98 -7.82 29.33
N LYS A 183 -0.35 -7.94 29.41
CA LYS A 183 -1.31 -7.10 28.71
C LYS A 183 -1.96 -6.15 29.70
N ASP A 184 -2.25 -4.94 29.22
CA ASP A 184 -2.98 -3.94 29.98
C ASP A 184 -4.46 -4.34 30.05
N VAL A 185 -4.80 -5.23 30.98
CA VAL A 185 -6.18 -5.60 31.28
C VAL A 185 -6.74 -4.48 32.16
N LYS A 186 -7.66 -3.67 31.62
CA LYS A 186 -8.48 -2.81 32.49
C LYS A 186 -9.38 -3.72 33.31
N GLU A 187 -9.13 -3.80 34.62
CA GLU A 187 -10.18 -4.15 35.58
C GLU A 187 -11.26 -3.05 35.51
N ASP A 188 -12.53 -3.46 35.41
CA ASP A 188 -13.69 -2.59 35.50
C ASP A 188 -13.72 -1.91 36.88
N GLY A 189 -13.09 -0.73 37.03
CA GLY A 189 -12.93 -0.10 38.35
C GLY A 189 -12.57 1.38 38.31
N ASP A 190 -13.62 2.21 38.25
CA ASP A 190 -13.76 3.56 38.82
C ASP A 190 -12.87 4.73 38.34
N GLY A 191 -13.50 5.67 37.60
CA GLY A 191 -13.37 7.08 37.96
C GLY A 191 -12.33 7.97 37.27
N ALA A 192 -11.75 7.62 36.13
CA ALA A 192 -11.05 8.59 35.27
C ALA A 192 -11.13 8.18 33.79
N ALA A 193 -11.43 9.15 32.92
CA ALA A 193 -11.79 9.00 31.51
C ALA A 193 -11.10 7.81 30.81
N ALA A 194 -11.85 6.71 30.66
CA ALA A 194 -11.39 5.53 29.96
C ALA A 194 -11.19 5.85 28.48
N THR A 195 -9.94 6.08 28.07
CA THR A 195 -9.52 5.77 26.71
C THR A 195 -9.86 4.30 26.46
N ALA A 196 -10.79 4.02 25.55
CA ALA A 196 -11.13 2.65 25.16
C ALA A 196 -9.82 1.90 24.87
N ALA A 197 -9.60 0.76 25.52
CA ALA A 197 -8.41 -0.04 25.24
C ALA A 197 -8.48 -0.44 23.77
N ALA A 198 -7.52 0.03 22.97
CA ALA A 198 -7.43 -0.34 21.58
C ALA A 198 -7.28 -1.87 21.49
N PRO A 199 -7.97 -2.53 20.54
CA PRO A 199 -7.89 -3.99 20.41
C PRO A 199 -6.45 -4.42 20.18
N GLU A 200 -6.08 -5.56 20.77
CA GLU A 200 -4.75 -6.15 20.58
C GLU A 200 -4.45 -6.35 19.08
N PRO A 201 -3.23 -6.05 18.64
CA PRO A 201 -2.80 -6.39 17.29
C PRO A 201 -2.96 -7.88 17.00
N THR A 202 -3.49 -8.22 15.83
CA THR A 202 -3.53 -9.62 15.36
C THR A 202 -2.13 -10.10 14.97
N ALA A 203 -1.96 -11.41 14.80
CA ALA A 203 -0.69 -11.98 14.35
C ALA A 203 -0.27 -11.45 12.95
N ASP A 204 -1.24 -11.24 12.06
CA ASP A 204 -0.98 -10.71 10.72
C ASP A 204 -0.58 -9.22 10.76
N GLU A 205 -1.23 -8.44 11.63
CA GLU A 205 -0.84 -7.05 11.90
C GLU A 205 0.59 -6.96 12.46
N LEU A 206 0.92 -7.80 13.44
CA LEU A 206 2.27 -7.87 14.03
C LEU A 206 3.32 -8.33 13.03
N SER A 207 2.96 -9.21 12.11
CA SER A 207 3.83 -9.68 11.03
C SER A 207 4.15 -8.55 10.04
N ARG A 208 3.13 -7.76 9.64
CA ARG A 208 3.32 -6.57 8.80
C ARG A 208 4.19 -5.52 9.49
N LEU A 209 3.97 -5.29 10.78
CA LEU A 209 4.81 -4.39 11.58
C LEU A 209 6.26 -4.90 11.64
N PHE A 210 6.48 -6.19 11.87
CA PHE A 210 7.83 -6.77 11.88
C PHE A 210 8.54 -6.51 10.54
N ALA A 211 7.88 -6.83 9.42
CA ALA A 211 8.42 -6.57 8.09
C ALA A 211 8.75 -5.08 7.85
N SER A 212 7.96 -4.15 8.40
CA SER A 212 8.27 -2.71 8.30
C SER A 212 9.47 -2.26 9.15
N LEU A 213 9.83 -3.02 10.19
CA LEU A 213 11.00 -2.74 11.04
C LEU A 213 12.27 -3.40 10.48
N ASP A 214 12.14 -4.48 9.72
CA ASP A 214 13.21 -5.17 9.01
C ASP A 214 13.47 -4.51 7.65
N GLU A 215 13.95 -3.26 7.67
CA GLU A 215 14.23 -2.47 6.46
C GLU A 215 15.23 -3.15 5.50
N GLU A 216 16.05 -4.08 6.00
CA GLU A 216 17.05 -4.83 5.22
C GLU A 216 16.50 -6.16 4.65
N GLU A 217 15.22 -6.50 4.90
CA GLU A 217 14.59 -7.76 4.51
C GLU A 217 15.42 -9.00 4.93
N SER A 218 16.09 -8.91 6.08
CA SER A 218 16.98 -9.94 6.59
C SER A 218 16.24 -11.10 7.25
N GLY A 219 14.96 -10.90 7.58
CA GLY A 219 14.11 -11.80 8.37
C GLY A 219 14.29 -11.63 9.88
N GLU A 220 15.14 -10.71 10.33
CA GLU A 220 15.63 -10.61 11.71
C GLU A 220 15.81 -9.15 12.14
N LEU A 221 15.46 -8.80 13.38
CA LEU A 221 15.73 -7.48 13.95
C LEU A 221 16.99 -7.51 14.83
N SER A 222 17.96 -6.66 14.51
CA SER A 222 19.12 -6.48 15.37
C SER A 222 18.74 -5.86 16.72
N LYS A 223 19.57 -6.07 17.75
CA LYS A 223 19.42 -5.40 19.04
C LYS A 223 19.34 -3.88 18.91
N GLU A 224 20.15 -3.28 18.04
CA GLU A 224 20.12 -1.84 17.83
C GLU A 224 18.79 -1.38 17.25
N THR A 225 18.30 -2.05 16.21
CA THR A 225 17.01 -1.76 15.56
C THR A 225 15.86 -1.86 16.57
N PHE A 226 15.79 -2.96 17.32
CA PHE A 226 14.73 -3.17 18.32
C PHE A 226 14.79 -2.15 19.46
N VAL A 227 15.99 -1.88 20.01
CA VAL A 227 16.13 -0.91 21.10
C VAL A 227 15.74 0.49 20.63
N ASN A 228 16.13 0.89 19.42
CA ASN A 228 15.71 2.17 18.84
C ASN A 228 14.19 2.26 18.64
N PHE A 229 13.56 1.15 18.25
CA PHE A 229 12.11 1.06 18.12
C PHE A 229 11.38 1.28 19.46
N VAL A 230 11.83 0.66 20.55
CA VAL A 230 11.15 0.76 21.87
C VAL A 230 11.47 2.04 22.64
N ARG A 231 12.53 2.77 22.26
CA ARG A 231 12.92 4.03 22.90
C ARG A 231 11.78 5.04 22.92
N HIS A 232 11.67 5.76 24.03
CA HIS A 232 10.65 6.77 24.20
C HIS A 232 11.27 8.11 24.56
N PHE A 233 11.11 9.08 23.67
CA PHE A 233 11.58 10.44 23.89
C PHE A 233 10.38 11.34 24.20
N MET A 234 10.54 12.22 25.18
CA MET A 234 9.56 13.27 25.47
C MET A 234 10.19 14.64 25.33
N LYS A 235 9.39 15.58 24.83
CA LYS A 235 9.74 16.99 24.79
C LYS A 235 9.30 17.68 26.08
N VAL A 236 10.22 18.38 26.70
CA VAL A 236 9.98 19.16 27.91
C VAL A 236 9.04 20.31 27.58
N ALA A 237 7.82 20.25 28.11
CA ALA A 237 6.77 21.24 27.84
C ALA A 237 6.88 22.50 28.71
N ARG A 238 7.53 22.39 29.88
CA ARG A 238 7.75 23.46 30.86
C ARG A 238 9.10 23.26 31.52
N ASP A 239 9.78 24.36 31.84
CA ASP A 239 11.03 24.32 32.59
C ASP A 239 10.86 23.49 33.87
N THR A 240 11.74 22.51 34.04
CA THR A 240 11.70 21.60 35.19
C THR A 240 13.11 21.23 35.64
N VAL A 241 13.23 20.56 36.77
CA VAL A 241 14.52 20.13 37.32
C VAL A 241 14.56 18.62 37.33
N ILE A 242 15.60 18.03 36.74
CA ILE A 242 15.84 16.59 36.84
C ILE A 242 16.62 16.30 38.12
N THR A 243 16.13 15.34 38.88
CA THR A 243 16.69 14.92 40.16
C THR A 243 17.21 13.49 40.11
N SER A 244 18.11 13.14 41.02
CA SER A 244 18.76 11.82 41.07
C SER A 244 17.81 10.67 41.42
N CYS A 245 16.63 10.96 41.96
CA CYS A 245 15.60 10.00 42.30
C CYS A 245 14.21 10.66 42.26
N MET A 246 13.14 9.84 42.24
CA MET A 246 11.75 10.31 42.22
C MET A 246 11.31 10.96 43.54
N THR A 247 11.87 10.55 44.69
CA THR A 247 11.46 11.05 46.00
C THR A 247 12.12 12.39 46.31
N ILE A 248 11.33 13.47 46.42
CA ILE A 248 11.83 14.85 46.64
C ILE A 248 12.69 15.00 47.90
N LYS A 249 12.41 14.22 48.96
CA LYS A 249 13.09 14.38 50.26
C LYS A 249 14.57 14.03 50.24
N ASP A 250 15.00 13.12 49.38
CA ASP A 250 16.38 12.60 49.33
C ASP A 250 17.04 12.84 47.97
N SER A 251 16.45 13.71 47.13
CA SER A 251 16.90 13.87 45.76
C SER A 251 17.89 15.01 45.59
N LYS A 252 18.98 14.73 44.87
CA LYS A 252 19.93 15.74 44.42
C LYS A 252 19.44 16.30 43.09
N THR A 253 19.38 17.62 42.99
CA THR A 253 19.22 18.29 41.68
C THR A 253 20.42 17.94 40.80
N LEU A 254 20.16 17.29 39.66
CA LEU A 254 21.19 16.96 38.67
C LEU A 254 21.40 18.14 37.73
N ARG A 255 20.31 18.63 37.11
CA ARG A 255 20.31 19.83 36.25
C ARG A 255 18.90 20.37 36.00
N ARG A 256 18.81 21.53 35.35
CA ARG A 256 17.56 22.06 34.82
C ARG A 256 17.33 21.53 33.39
N LEU A 257 16.07 21.25 33.07
CA LEU A 257 15.58 20.96 31.73
C LEU A 257 14.84 22.18 31.21
N GLU A 258 15.10 22.56 29.96
CA GLU A 258 14.50 23.74 29.32
C GLU A 258 13.32 23.36 28.43
N VAL A 259 12.37 24.28 28.24
CA VAL A 259 11.28 24.08 27.27
C VAL A 259 11.85 23.72 25.88
N ASN A 260 11.23 22.72 25.25
CA ASN A 260 11.62 22.10 23.99
C ASN A 260 12.86 21.19 24.01
N GLU A 261 13.50 21.01 25.15
CA GLU A 261 14.51 19.97 25.29
C GLU A 261 13.89 18.57 25.11
N VAL A 262 14.63 17.64 24.48
CA VAL A 262 14.19 16.25 24.26
C VAL A 262 14.98 15.33 25.18
N VAL A 263 14.27 14.53 25.97
CA VAL A 263 14.87 13.57 26.90
C VAL A 263 14.35 12.17 26.63
N GLU A 264 15.24 11.18 26.75
CA GLU A 264 14.84 9.77 26.75
C GLU A 264 14.23 9.42 28.11
N ILE A 265 13.05 8.80 28.08
CA ILE A 265 12.37 8.32 29.26
C ILE A 265 12.85 6.91 29.55
N LEU A 266 13.77 6.80 30.52
CA LEU A 266 14.23 5.52 31.04
C LEU A 266 13.22 4.92 32.03
N GLN A 267 12.54 5.79 32.78
CA GLN A 267 11.51 5.46 33.76
C GLN A 267 10.74 6.76 34.05
N GLY A 268 9.41 6.79 33.92
CA GLY A 268 8.69 8.07 33.97
C GLY A 268 7.16 7.97 33.96
N PRO A 269 6.46 9.11 34.12
CA PRO A 269 5.05 9.16 34.46
C PRO A 269 4.15 8.46 33.44
N GLN A 270 3.06 7.89 33.98
CA GLN A 270 2.04 7.13 33.26
C GLN A 270 1.25 8.07 32.34
N GLU A 271 1.06 7.70 31.07
CA GLU A 271 0.00 8.27 30.22
C GLU A 271 -1.38 7.75 30.65
#